data_AF-A0A7C6EN23-F1
#
_entry.id   AF-A0A7C6EN23-F1
#
_cell.length_a   1.000
_cell.length_b   1.000
_cell.length_c   1.000
_cell.angle_alpha   90.00
_cell.angle_beta   90.00
_cell.angle_gamma   90.00
#
_symmetry.space_group_name_H-M   'P 1'
#
loop_
_entity.id
_entity.type
_entity.pdbx_description
1 polymer ?
#
loop_
_entity_poly.entity_id
_entity_poly.type
_entity_poly.pdbx_seq_one_letter_code
_entity_poly.pdbx_strand_id
1 'polypeptide(L)' 'MAEANPGQAATEGKKKNKKVNQLSLEEIDKKLQEVQAKQGGLTSLYARHLLRRKEILLAQKKGTD' A
#
# COMPACT_ATOMS: atom_id res chain seq x y z
N MET A 1 -1.87 20.91 34.05
CA MET A 1 -2.39 20.78 32.67
C MET A 1 -1.64 19.64 32.02
N ALA A 2 -2.35 18.55 31.72
CA ALA A 2 -1.81 17.43 30.97
C ALA A 2 -2.01 17.73 29.48
N GLU A 3 -0.95 18.08 28.77
CA GLU A 3 -0.94 18.10 27.30
C GLU A 3 -0.38 16.78 26.80
N ALA A 4 -1.29 15.95 26.31
CA ALA A 4 -1.01 14.71 25.61
C ALA A 4 -0.94 14.96 24.10
N ASN A 5 0.04 14.28 23.48
CA ASN A 5 0.14 13.91 22.07
C ASN A 5 0.62 14.99 21.08
N PRO A 6 1.79 14.75 20.48
CA PRO A 6 1.71 14.45 19.05
C PRO A 6 2.48 13.19 18.66
N GLY A 7 1.80 12.34 17.90
CA GLY A 7 2.35 11.71 16.71
C GLY A 7 3.37 10.60 16.93
N GLN A 8 2.86 9.39 17.15
CA GLN A 8 3.37 8.16 16.52
C GLN A 8 4.90 8.09 16.30
N ALA A 9 5.64 7.93 17.38
CA ALA A 9 6.96 7.31 17.33
C ALA A 9 6.79 5.79 17.16
N ALA A 10 6.58 5.35 15.91
CA ALA A 10 6.69 3.95 15.53
C ALA A 10 7.97 3.78 14.71
N THR A 11 9.11 3.79 15.38
CA THR A 11 10.43 3.50 14.78
C THR A 11 11.06 2.29 15.45
N GLU A 12 10.51 1.09 15.25
CA GLU A 12 11.23 -0.14 15.59
C GLU A 12 11.05 -1.19 14.48
N GLY A 13 12.18 -1.49 13.83
CA GLY A 13 12.30 -2.43 12.73
C GLY A 13 12.09 -1.79 11.36
N LYS A 14 13.20 -1.43 10.68
CA LYS A 14 13.22 -1.19 9.23
C LYS A 14 12.74 -2.46 8.50
N LYS A 15 11.43 -2.69 8.46
CA LYS A 15 10.82 -3.63 7.53
C LYS A 15 11.06 -3.02 6.17
N LYS A 16 12.06 -3.54 5.44
CA LYS A 16 12.39 -3.12 4.08
C LYS A 16 11.07 -2.96 3.34
N ASN A 17 10.75 -1.75 2.91
CA ASN A 17 9.52 -1.49 2.18
C ASN A 17 9.55 -2.38 0.94
N LYS A 18 8.76 -3.45 0.95
CA LYS A 18 8.65 -4.34 -0.21
C LYS A 18 8.27 -3.47 -1.40
N LYS A 19 9.07 -3.56 -2.46
CA LYS A 19 8.81 -2.88 -3.72
C LYS A 19 7.41 -3.29 -4.19
N VAL A 20 6.70 -2.39 -4.85
CA VAL A 20 5.35 -2.67 -5.39
C VAL A 20 5.35 -3.94 -6.24
N ASN A 21 6.43 -4.18 -6.99
CA ASN A 21 6.59 -5.39 -7.81
C ASN A 21 6.65 -6.70 -7.01
N GLN A 22 6.98 -6.66 -5.72
CA GLN A 22 7.06 -7.85 -4.84
C GLN A 22 5.85 -8.00 -3.92
N LEU A 23 4.84 -7.11 -4.01
CA LEU A 23 3.64 -7.22 -3.19
C LEU A 23 2.68 -8.27 -3.79
N SER A 24 2.04 -9.04 -2.90
CA SER A 24 0.89 -9.88 -3.27
C SER A 24 -0.38 -9.03 -3.44
N LEU A 25 -1.43 -9.62 -4.01
CA LEU A 25 -2.74 -8.96 -4.16
C LEU A 25 -3.27 -8.41 -2.83
N GLU A 26 -3.15 -9.19 -1.75
CA GLU A 26 -3.59 -8.80 -0.41
C GLU A 26 -2.80 -7.62 0.14
N GLU A 27 -1.47 -7.62 -0.05
CA GLU A 27 -0.63 -6.51 0.38
C GLU A 27 -0.90 -5.23 -0.45
N ILE A 28 -1.19 -5.37 -1.74
CA ILE A 28 -1.57 -4.25 -2.61
C ILE A 28 -2.88 -3.62 -2.13
N ASP A 29 -3.88 -4.42 -1.80
CA ASP A 29 -5.17 -3.92 -1.31
C ASP A 29 -5.04 -3.20 0.03
N LYS A 30 -4.28 -3.75 0.98
CA LYS A 30 -3.98 -3.06 2.24
C LYS A 30 -3.30 -1.70 2.00
N LYS A 31 -2.33 -1.65 1.08
CA LYS A 31 -1.66 -0.38 0.74
C LYS A 31 -2.57 0.60 0.02
N LEU A 32 -3.48 0.13 -0.84
CA LEU A 32 -4.47 1.01 -1.48
C LEU A 32 -5.41 1.63 -0.46
N GLN A 33 -5.87 0.84 0.53
CA GLN A 33 -6.68 1.36 1.63
C GLN A 33 -5.91 2.38 2.47
N GLU A 34 -4.65 2.11 2.81
CA GLU A 34 -3.81 3.09 3.51
C GLU A 34 -3.61 4.36 2.70
N VAL A 35 -3.35 4.25 1.39
CA VAL A 35 -3.15 5.41 0.51
C VAL A 35 -4.44 6.22 0.40
N GLN A 36 -5.58 5.55 0.27
CA GLN A 36 -6.88 6.21 0.24
C GLN A 36 -7.19 6.92 1.56
N ALA A 37 -6.89 6.30 2.71
CA ALA A 37 -7.09 6.90 4.02
C ALA A 37 -6.13 8.08 4.28
N LYS A 38 -4.85 7.96 3.87
CA LYS A 38 -3.82 8.98 4.11
C LYS A 38 -3.88 10.15 3.12
N GLN A 39 -4.16 9.87 1.85
CA GLN A 39 -4.09 10.84 0.75
C GLN A 39 -5.46 11.27 0.23
N GLY A 40 -6.55 10.71 0.79
CA GLY A 40 -7.92 11.06 0.40
C GLY A 40 -8.32 10.57 -0.99
N GLY A 41 -7.50 9.74 -1.65
CA GLY A 41 -7.80 9.24 -2.99
C GLY A 41 -6.72 8.35 -3.60
N LEU A 42 -7.03 7.82 -4.79
CA LEU A 42 -6.15 6.94 -5.58
C LEU A 42 -5.55 7.65 -6.80
N THR A 43 -5.53 8.98 -6.81
CA THR A 43 -5.01 9.81 -7.90
C THR A 43 -3.48 9.91 -7.89
N SER A 44 -2.86 9.60 -6.76
CA SER A 44 -1.41 9.63 -6.58
C SER A 44 -0.68 8.64 -7.47
N LEU A 45 0.53 9.01 -7.92
CA LEU A 45 1.40 8.16 -8.75
C LEU A 45 1.63 6.79 -8.10
N TYR A 46 1.77 6.75 -6.77
CA TYR A 46 1.92 5.51 -6.03
C TYR A 46 0.67 4.62 -6.07
N ALA A 47 -0.53 5.20 -5.95
CA ALA A 47 -1.79 4.45 -6.08
C ALA A 47 -1.95 3.87 -7.49
N ARG A 48 -1.59 4.64 -8.52
CA ARG A 48 -1.61 4.16 -9.92
C ARG A 48 -0.68 2.96 -10.12
N HIS A 49 0.51 2.97 -9.49
CA HIS A 49 1.44 1.85 -9.54
C HIS A 49 0.88 0.60 -8.84
N LEU A 50 0.21 0.77 -7.69
CA LEU A 50 -0.45 -0.32 -6.97
C LEU A 50 -1.58 -0.95 -7.80
N LEU A 51 -2.45 -0.12 -8.38
CA LEU A 51 -3.54 -0.58 -9.25
C LEU A 51 -3.01 -1.34 -10.46
N ARG A 52 -2.00 -0.81 -11.15
CA ARG A 52 -1.39 -1.48 -12.31
C ARG A 52 -0.77 -2.83 -11.93
N ARG A 53 -0.15 -2.93 -10.75
CA ARG A 53 0.39 -4.20 -10.27
C ARG A 53 -0.72 -5.21 -9.97
N LYS A 54 -1.85 -4.76 -9.39
CA LYS A 54 -3.04 -5.59 -9.14
C LYS A 54 -3.60 -6.16 -10.44
N GLU A 55 -3.75 -5.33 -11.47
CA GLU A 55 -4.23 -5.75 -12.79
C GLU A 55 -3.32 -6.81 -13.42
N ILE A 56 -1.99 -6.61 -13.37
CA ILE A 56 -1.03 -7.58 -13.90
C ILE A 56 -1.17 -8.93 -13.18
N LEU A 57 -1.27 -8.94 -11.85
CA LEU A 57 -1.42 -10.16 -11.07
C LEU A 57 -2.76 -10.88 -11.37
N LEU A 58 -3.84 -10.12 -11.58
CA LEU A 58 -5.13 -10.67 -11.99
C LEU A 58 -5.08 -11.26 -13.41
N ALA A 59 -4.40 -10.58 -14.34
CA ALA A 59 -4.21 -11.07 -15.70
C ALA A 59 -3.36 -12.34 -15.72
N GLN A 60 -2.28 -12.39 -14.93
CA GLN A 60 -1.47 -13.60 -14.76
C GLN A 60 -2.29 -14.77 -14.21
N LYS A 61 -3.15 -14.51 -13.21
CA LYS A 61 -4.03 -15.53 -12.64
C LYS A 61 -5.08 -16.04 -13.65
N LYS A 62 -5.60 -15.17 -14.52
CA LYS A 62 -6.58 -15.55 -15.57
C LYS A 62 -5.98 -16.33 -16.75
N GLY A 63 -4.69 -16.16 -17.03
CA GLY A 63 -4.01 -16.89 -18.10
C GLY A 63 -3.38 -18.23 -17.68
N THR A 64 -3.60 -18.65 -16.43
CA THR A 64 -3.08 -19.92 -15.87
C THR A 64 -4.21 -20.93 -15.65
N ASP A 65 -5.37 -20.72 -16.28
CA ASP A 65 -6.51 -21.65 -16.30
C ASP A 65 -6.59 -22.34 -17.66
#